data_AF-A0A6B3GM26-F1
#
_entry.id   AF-A0A6B3GM26-F1
#
_cell.length_a   1.000
_cell.length_b   1.000
_cell.length_c   1.000
_cell.angle_alpha   90.00
_cell.angle_beta   90.00
_cell.angle_gamma   90.00
#
_symmetry.space_group_name_H-M   'P 1'
#
loop_
_entity.id
_entity.type
_entity.pdbx_description
1 polymer ?
#
loop_
_entity_poly.entity_id
_entity_poly.type
_entity_poly.pdbx_seq_one_letter_code
_entity_poly.pdbx_strand_id
1 'polypeptide(L)'
;PLFLYFFGHISNAVVLSVRGVYLVLLALGWAGVTVLAAAVAWRVAGIRLALTAGVSFLLCGLLGMWVPTMQTLALMVVAVLASVVLGLLLGLAAGLSDRVFRVLRPVLDTMQVLPAFAYLLPVVLVFGIGVPGAVLATVVYAAPPMARLTALGLRGADSGVMEAVTSL
;
A
#
# COMPACT_ATOMS: atom_id res chain seq x y z
N PRO A 1 -19.39 -20.82 -6.40
CA PRO A 1 -18.47 -21.76 -5.70
C PRO A 1 -17.07 -21.15 -5.44
N LEU A 2 -16.37 -20.66 -6.48
CA LEU A 2 -14.99 -20.15 -6.36
C LEU A 2 -14.87 -18.92 -5.43
N PHE A 3 -15.87 -18.05 -5.44
CA PHE A 3 -15.94 -16.92 -4.51
C PHE A 3 -16.01 -17.37 -3.05
N LEU A 4 -16.94 -18.28 -2.72
CA LEU A 4 -17.14 -18.73 -1.35
C LEU A 4 -15.93 -19.49 -0.78
N TYR A 5 -15.25 -20.28 -1.61
CA TYR A 5 -14.13 -21.13 -1.17
C TYR A 5 -12.76 -20.43 -1.20
N PHE A 6 -12.59 -19.32 -1.92
CA PHE A 6 -11.28 -18.66 -2.05
C PHE A 6 -11.37 -17.15 -1.83
N PHE A 7 -12.09 -16.43 -2.69
CA PHE A 7 -12.16 -14.96 -2.61
C PHE A 7 -12.83 -14.45 -1.33
N GLY A 8 -13.71 -15.24 -0.72
CA GLY A 8 -14.35 -14.94 0.55
C GLY A 8 -13.34 -14.88 1.70
N HIS A 9 -12.34 -15.76 1.73
CA HIS A 9 -11.28 -15.71 2.75
C HIS A 9 -10.39 -14.48 2.58
N ILE A 10 -10.04 -14.14 1.34
CA ILE A 10 -9.27 -12.92 1.02
C ILE A 10 -10.06 -11.68 1.43
N SER A 11 -11.34 -11.62 1.04
CA SER A 11 -12.25 -10.53 1.39
C SER A 11 -12.34 -10.35 2.91
N ASN A 12 -12.56 -11.44 3.64
CA ASN A 12 -12.63 -11.41 5.10
C ASN A 12 -11.31 -10.97 5.73
N ALA A 13 -10.17 -11.46 5.24
CA ALA A 13 -8.86 -11.05 5.73
C ALA A 13 -8.64 -9.54 5.55
N VAL A 14 -9.01 -8.99 4.38
CA VAL A 14 -8.90 -7.55 4.11
C VAL A 14 -9.83 -6.76 5.03
N VAL A 15 -11.10 -7.17 5.17
CA VAL A 15 -12.06 -6.50 6.05
C VAL A 15 -11.60 -6.51 7.50
N LEU A 16 -11.12 -7.65 8.00
CA LEU A 16 -10.63 -7.79 9.36
C LEU A 16 -9.37 -6.93 9.59
N SER A 17 -8.46 -6.89 8.62
CA SER A 17 -7.25 -6.07 8.71
C SER A 17 -7.58 -4.58 8.77
N VAL A 18 -8.44 -4.11 7.87
CA VAL A 18 -8.87 -2.69 7.85
C VAL A 18 -9.63 -2.34 9.11
N ARG A 19 -10.54 -3.21 9.57
CA ARG A 19 -11.27 -3.00 10.82
C ARG A 19 -10.34 -2.97 12.02
N GLY A 20 -9.32 -3.83 12.07
CA GLY A 20 -8.31 -3.83 13.12
C GLY A 20 -7.58 -2.49 13.21
N VAL A 21 -7.06 -2.01 12.09
CA VAL A 21 -6.39 -0.69 12.02
C VAL A 21 -7.35 0.43 12.42
N TYR A 22 -8.59 0.41 11.91
CA TYR A 22 -9.60 1.40 12.24
C TYR A 22 -9.90 1.45 13.74
N LEU A 23 -10.05 0.31 14.40
CA LEU A 23 -10.30 0.24 15.85
C LEU A 23 -9.12 0.78 16.66
N VAL A 24 -7.88 0.47 16.24
CA VAL A 24 -6.67 1.03 16.87
C VAL A 24 -6.64 2.56 16.73
N LEU A 25 -6.93 3.08 15.53
CA LEU A 25 -6.98 4.52 15.27
C LEU A 25 -8.06 5.22 16.12
N LEU A 26 -9.23 4.60 16.28
CA LEU A 26 -10.27 5.15 17.16
C LEU A 26 -9.89 5.08 18.64
N ALA A 27 -9.22 4.01 19.08
CA ALA A 27 -8.76 3.86 20.45
C ALA A 27 -7.69 4.90 20.83
N LEU A 28 -6.82 5.29 19.89
CA LEU A 28 -5.89 6.41 20.02
C LEU A 28 -6.60 7.76 20.20
N GLY A 29 -7.84 7.86 19.70
CA GLY A 29 -8.64 9.07 19.77
C GLY A 29 -8.07 10.22 18.94
N TRP A 30 -8.75 11.37 19.03
CA TRP A 30 -8.44 12.53 18.22
C TRP A 30 -7.04 13.10 18.46
N ALA A 31 -6.68 13.29 19.73
CA ALA A 31 -5.38 13.81 20.11
C ALA A 31 -4.26 12.82 19.77
N GLY A 32 -4.45 11.52 20.05
CA GLY A 32 -3.42 10.50 19.85
C GLY A 32 -3.03 10.35 18.38
N VAL A 33 -4.02 10.24 17.48
CA VAL A 33 -3.74 10.13 16.04
C VAL A 33 -3.07 11.40 15.49
N THR A 34 -3.54 12.58 15.91
CA THR A 34 -2.98 13.86 15.46
C THR A 34 -1.53 14.02 15.88
N VAL A 35 -1.21 13.74 17.15
CA VAL A 35 0.15 13.81 17.69
C VAL A 35 1.05 12.78 17.02
N LEU A 36 0.57 11.54 16.85
CA LEU A 36 1.33 10.48 16.20
C LEU A 36 1.65 10.85 14.74
N ALA A 37 0.66 11.32 13.98
CA ALA A 37 0.84 11.71 12.60
C ALA A 37 1.82 12.89 12.46
N ALA A 38 1.70 13.91 13.31
CA ALA A 38 2.62 15.04 13.34
C ALA A 38 4.04 14.60 13.72
N ALA A 39 4.20 13.71 14.70
CA ALA A 39 5.50 13.19 15.12
C ALA A 39 6.18 12.36 14.02
N VAL A 40 5.44 11.49 13.33
CA VAL A 40 5.94 10.73 12.19
C VAL A 40 6.36 11.66 11.06
N ALA A 41 5.50 12.61 10.69
CA ALA A 41 5.80 13.60 9.65
C ALA A 41 7.03 14.45 10.00
N TRP A 42 7.19 14.83 11.27
CA TRP A 42 8.36 15.56 11.75
C TRP A 42 9.65 14.77 11.56
N ARG A 43 9.64 13.47 11.89
CA ARG A 43 10.82 12.60 11.78
C ARG A 43 11.20 12.28 10.35
N VAL A 44 10.23 12.16 9.46
CA VAL A 44 10.48 11.76 8.06
C VAL A 44 10.80 12.95 7.16
N ALA A 45 10.14 14.09 7.36
CA ALA A 45 10.19 15.22 6.42
C ALA A 45 10.34 16.60 7.08
N GLY A 46 10.56 16.64 8.39
CA GLY A 46 10.80 17.87 9.14
C GLY A 46 9.55 18.64 9.57
N ILE A 47 9.76 19.79 10.19
CA ILE A 47 8.72 20.53 10.92
C ILE A 47 7.59 21.06 10.03
N ARG A 48 7.88 21.38 8.76
CA ARG A 48 6.88 21.88 7.82
C ARG A 48 5.79 20.84 7.55
N LEU A 49 6.18 19.59 7.30
CA LEU A 49 5.21 18.51 7.07
C LEU A 49 4.47 18.12 8.36
N ALA A 50 5.16 18.20 9.50
CA ALA A 50 4.53 17.96 10.80
C ALA A 50 3.37 18.92 11.09
N LEU A 51 3.60 20.21 10.82
CA LEU A 51 2.58 21.25 11.00
C LEU A 51 1.42 21.07 10.02
N THR A 52 1.69 20.78 8.75
CA THR A 52 0.62 20.55 7.77
C THR A 52 -0.20 19.32 8.14
N ALA A 53 0.44 18.20 8.51
CA ALA A 53 -0.24 16.99 8.96
C ALA A 53 -1.09 17.26 10.21
N GLY A 54 -0.52 17.91 11.23
CA GLY A 54 -1.22 18.27 12.46
C GLY A 54 -2.45 19.13 12.18
N VAL A 55 -2.30 20.21 11.42
CA VAL A 55 -3.42 21.09 11.04
C VAL A 55 -4.47 20.33 10.23
N SER A 56 -4.09 19.47 9.28
CA SER A 56 -5.05 18.67 8.52
C SER A 56 -5.89 17.75 9.41
N PHE A 57 -5.28 17.01 10.34
CA PHE A 57 -6.02 16.13 11.25
C PHE A 57 -6.88 16.91 12.24
N LEU A 58 -6.41 18.06 12.73
CA LEU A 58 -7.20 18.97 13.55
C LEU A 58 -8.46 19.43 12.79
N LEU A 59 -8.31 19.90 11.55
CA LEU A 59 -9.42 20.34 10.70
C LEU A 59 -10.40 19.21 10.40
N CYS A 60 -9.93 18.00 10.09
CA CYS A 60 -10.81 16.85 9.90
C CYS A 60 -11.68 16.56 11.13
N GLY A 61 -11.14 16.72 12.34
CA GLY A 61 -11.92 16.60 13.57
C GLY A 61 -12.93 17.72 13.75
N LEU A 62 -12.51 18.97 13.57
CA LEU A 62 -13.36 20.15 13.73
C LEU A 62 -14.54 20.16 12.75
N LEU A 63 -14.35 19.63 11.54
CA LEU A 63 -15.39 19.51 10.51
C LEU A 63 -16.33 18.31 10.74
N GLY A 64 -16.18 17.55 11.82
CA GLY A 64 -16.99 16.35 12.07
C GLY A 64 -16.67 15.17 11.15
N MET A 65 -15.58 15.23 10.39
CA MET A 65 -15.17 14.23 9.41
C MET A 65 -14.23 13.16 9.98
N TRP A 66 -14.09 13.10 11.32
CA TRP A 66 -13.13 12.21 11.97
C TRP A 66 -13.32 10.74 11.60
N VAL A 67 -14.55 10.23 11.68
CA VAL A 67 -14.85 8.82 11.38
C VAL A 67 -14.54 8.47 9.92
N PRO A 68 -15.02 9.21 8.90
CA PRO A 68 -14.62 9.02 7.51
C PRO A 68 -13.10 9.10 7.27
N THR A 69 -12.42 10.04 7.94
CA THR A 69 -10.95 10.17 7.84
C THR A 69 -10.25 8.92 8.38
N MET A 70 -10.67 8.39 9.53
CA MET A 70 -10.08 7.18 10.10
C MET A 70 -10.37 5.94 9.25
N GLN A 71 -11.56 5.84 8.64
CA GLN A 71 -11.86 4.77 7.68
C GLN A 71 -10.93 4.82 6.46
N THR A 72 -10.72 6.02 5.91
CA THR A 72 -9.84 6.22 4.77
C THR A 72 -8.39 5.90 5.14
N LEU A 73 -7.93 6.36 6.29
CA LEU A 73 -6.58 6.10 6.78
C LEU A 73 -6.35 4.59 7.01
N ALA A 74 -7.31 3.90 7.62
CA ALA A 74 -7.22 2.45 7.85
C ALA A 74 -7.14 1.67 6.53
N LEU A 75 -7.96 2.04 5.55
CA LEU A 75 -7.92 1.46 4.21
C LEU A 75 -6.55 1.68 3.55
N MET A 76 -6.05 2.92 3.59
CA MET A 76 -4.76 3.28 2.99
C MET A 76 -3.59 2.56 3.67
N VAL A 77 -3.59 2.44 5.00
CA VAL A 77 -2.54 1.69 5.72
C VAL A 77 -2.48 0.24 5.24
N VAL A 78 -3.62 -0.46 5.19
CA VAL A 78 -3.66 -1.86 4.76
C VAL A 78 -3.27 -1.99 3.28
N ALA A 79 -3.79 -1.12 2.42
CA ALA A 79 -3.47 -1.15 0.99
C ALA A 79 -1.99 -0.88 0.72
N VAL A 80 -1.41 0.15 1.35
CA VAL A 80 0.01 0.49 1.17
C VAL A 80 0.90 -0.64 1.70
N LEU A 81 0.60 -1.22 2.86
CA LEU A 81 1.37 -2.35 3.38
C LEU A 81 1.31 -3.55 2.42
N ALA A 82 0.12 -3.89 1.92
CA ALA A 82 -0.04 -4.96 0.93
C ALA A 82 0.72 -4.65 -0.38
N SER A 83 0.69 -3.41 -0.86
CA SER A 83 1.47 -2.97 -2.03
C SER A 83 2.97 -3.05 -1.80
N VAL A 84 3.45 -2.71 -0.60
CA VAL A 84 4.87 -2.82 -0.25
C VAL A 84 5.28 -4.28 -0.26
N VAL A 85 4.52 -5.18 0.38
CA VAL A 85 4.84 -6.61 0.38
C VAL A 85 4.85 -7.17 -1.04
N LEU A 86 3.78 -6.97 -1.81
CA LEU A 86 3.68 -7.48 -3.18
C LEU A 86 4.74 -6.86 -4.10
N GLY A 87 4.91 -5.54 -4.03
CA GLY A 87 5.91 -4.81 -4.79
C GLY A 87 7.32 -5.29 -4.48
N LEU A 88 7.65 -5.49 -3.20
CA LEU A 88 8.95 -6.01 -2.77
C LEU A 88 9.17 -7.43 -3.29
N LEU A 89 8.20 -8.34 -3.19
CA LEU A 89 8.33 -9.72 -3.68
C LEU A 89 8.54 -9.77 -5.21
N LEU A 90 7.73 -9.02 -5.96
CA LEU A 90 7.86 -8.94 -7.42
C LEU A 90 9.17 -8.27 -7.83
N GLY A 91 9.56 -7.20 -7.13
CA GLY A 91 10.79 -6.46 -7.36
C GLY A 91 12.04 -7.27 -7.03
N LEU A 92 12.02 -8.06 -5.95
CA LEU A 92 13.08 -9.00 -5.60
C LEU A 92 13.26 -10.06 -6.69
N ALA A 93 12.16 -10.71 -7.10
CA ALA A 93 12.20 -11.73 -8.16
C ALA A 93 12.72 -11.16 -9.49
N ALA A 94 12.30 -9.94 -9.83
CA ALA A 94 12.77 -9.22 -11.01
C ALA A 94 14.22 -8.75 -10.88
N GLY A 95 14.66 -8.37 -9.68
CA GLY A 95 16.04 -7.96 -9.39
C GLY A 95 17.03 -9.11 -9.57
N LEU A 96 16.65 -10.32 -9.14
CA LEU A 96 17.50 -11.51 -9.17
C LEU A 96 17.53 -12.25 -10.52
N SER A 97 16.59 -12.00 -11.44
CA SER A 97 16.53 -12.73 -12.71
C SER A 97 16.15 -11.86 -13.90
N ASP A 98 16.99 -11.86 -14.95
CA ASP A 98 16.74 -11.15 -16.21
C ASP A 98 15.50 -11.63 -16.94
N ARG A 99 15.21 -12.92 -16.83
CA ARG A 99 14.03 -13.51 -17.43
C ARG A 99 12.76 -13.00 -16.75
N VAL A 100 12.76 -13.01 -15.41
CA VAL A 100 11.63 -12.51 -14.62
C VAL A 100 11.43 -11.02 -14.86
N PHE A 101 12.51 -10.22 -14.87
CA PHE A 101 12.45 -8.80 -15.18
C PHE A 101 11.81 -8.53 -16.53
N ARG A 102 12.22 -9.25 -17.58
CA ARG A 102 11.69 -9.09 -18.95
C ARG A 102 10.20 -9.42 -19.04
N VAL A 103 9.73 -10.43 -18.30
CA VAL A 103 8.33 -10.85 -18.28
C VAL A 103 7.45 -9.94 -17.43
N LEU A 104 7.93 -9.50 -16.26
CA LEU A 104 7.16 -8.62 -15.36
C LEU A 104 7.05 -7.20 -15.89
N ARG A 105 8.06 -6.70 -16.61
CA ARG A 105 8.08 -5.33 -17.13
C ARG A 105 6.78 -4.93 -17.86
N PRO A 106 6.29 -5.65 -18.89
CA PRO A 106 5.06 -5.27 -19.59
C PRO A 106 3.81 -5.32 -18.69
N VAL A 107 3.75 -6.24 -17.72
CA VAL A 107 2.66 -6.30 -16.76
C VAL A 107 2.67 -5.06 -15.87
N LEU A 108 3.83 -4.69 -15.33
CA LEU A 108 3.99 -3.51 -14.49
C LEU A 108 3.75 -2.20 -15.29
N ASP A 109 4.16 -2.13 -16.57
CA ASP A 109 3.88 -0.99 -17.44
C ASP A 109 2.37 -0.86 -17.68
N THR A 110 1.69 -1.97 -17.95
CA THR A 110 0.23 -1.99 -18.11
C THR A 110 -0.45 -1.52 -16.83
N MET A 111 0.00 -2.05 -15.68
CA MET A 111 -0.53 -1.70 -14.36
C MET A 111 -0.41 -0.19 -14.05
N GLN A 112 0.60 0.50 -14.59
CA GLN A 112 0.83 1.93 -14.37
C GLN A 112 0.09 2.84 -15.35
N VAL A 113 -0.22 2.35 -16.56
CA VAL A 113 -0.78 3.19 -17.63
C VAL A 113 -2.31 3.15 -17.65
N LEU A 114 -2.96 2.03 -17.27
CA LEU A 114 -4.42 2.00 -17.29
C LEU A 114 -5.01 2.96 -16.23
N PRO A 115 -6.12 3.64 -16.55
CA PRO A 115 -6.79 4.52 -15.59
C PRO A 115 -7.35 3.70 -14.42
N ALA A 116 -7.41 4.31 -13.23
CA ALA A 116 -7.91 3.65 -12.01
C ALA A 116 -9.28 2.96 -12.20
N PHE A 117 -10.18 3.57 -12.97
CA PHE A 117 -11.50 3.01 -13.28
C PHE A 117 -11.45 1.66 -14.01
N ALA A 118 -10.43 1.45 -14.85
CA ALA A 118 -10.27 0.18 -15.58
C ALA A 118 -9.96 -0.99 -14.62
N TYR A 119 -9.30 -0.74 -13.48
CA TYR A 119 -9.07 -1.75 -12.44
C TYR A 119 -10.27 -1.93 -11.52
N LEU A 120 -10.96 -0.84 -11.20
CA LEU A 120 -12.09 -0.87 -10.28
C LEU A 120 -13.22 -1.76 -10.81
N LEU A 121 -13.53 -1.70 -12.10
CA LEU A 121 -14.63 -2.48 -12.70
C LEU A 121 -14.47 -4.01 -12.48
N PRO A 122 -13.39 -4.68 -12.93
CA PRO A 122 -13.23 -6.12 -12.73
C PRO A 122 -13.11 -6.49 -11.26
N VAL A 123 -12.46 -5.65 -10.44
CA VAL A 123 -12.30 -5.93 -9.01
C VAL A 123 -13.65 -5.89 -8.28
N VAL A 124 -14.50 -4.90 -8.59
CA VAL A 124 -15.85 -4.79 -8.01
C VAL A 124 -16.75 -5.94 -8.47
N LEU A 125 -16.61 -6.42 -9.71
CA LEU A 125 -17.37 -7.59 -10.18
C LEU A 125 -17.01 -8.86 -9.42
N VAL A 126 -15.75 -9.02 -9.02
CA VAL A 126 -15.29 -10.22 -8.28
C VAL A 126 -15.52 -10.09 -6.78
N PHE A 127 -15.21 -8.94 -6.18
CA PHE A 127 -15.22 -8.73 -4.73
C PHE A 127 -16.42 -7.96 -4.18
N GLY A 128 -17.28 -7.47 -5.08
CA GLY A 128 -18.39 -6.59 -4.72
C GLY A 128 -17.94 -5.15 -4.43
N ILE A 129 -18.93 -4.30 -4.17
CA ILE A 129 -18.69 -2.93 -3.72
C ILE A 129 -18.32 -2.97 -2.23
N GLY A 130 -17.17 -2.41 -1.87
CA GLY A 130 -16.76 -2.31 -0.47
C GLY A 130 -15.24 -2.25 -0.28
N VAL A 131 -14.83 -2.44 0.98
CA VAL A 131 -13.43 -2.37 1.42
C VAL A 131 -12.49 -3.28 0.62
N PRO A 132 -12.80 -4.57 0.36
CA PRO A 132 -11.91 -5.46 -0.39
C PRO A 132 -11.58 -4.92 -1.79
N GLY A 133 -12.61 -4.46 -2.50
CA GLY A 133 -12.42 -3.96 -3.86
C GLY A 133 -11.58 -2.68 -3.90
N ALA A 134 -11.81 -1.77 -2.97
CA ALA A 134 -11.02 -0.55 -2.86
C ALA A 134 -9.54 -0.85 -2.53
N VAL A 135 -9.27 -1.72 -1.55
CA VAL A 135 -7.90 -2.11 -1.19
C VAL A 135 -7.19 -2.77 -2.38
N LEU A 136 -7.83 -3.72 -3.06
CA LEU A 136 -7.23 -4.42 -4.19
C LEU A 136 -6.94 -3.50 -5.37
N ALA A 137 -7.85 -2.58 -5.69
CA ALA A 137 -7.63 -1.60 -6.75
C ALA A 137 -6.44 -0.67 -6.42
N THR A 138 -6.35 -0.18 -5.19
CA THR A 138 -5.21 0.60 -4.71
C THR A 138 -3.92 -0.21 -4.77
N VAL A 139 -3.97 -1.50 -4.42
CA VAL A 139 -2.79 -2.38 -4.45
C VAL A 139 -2.25 -2.55 -5.86
N VAL A 140 -3.13 -2.83 -6.82
CA VAL A 140 -2.78 -2.97 -8.24
C VAL A 140 -2.16 -1.68 -8.78
N TYR A 141 -2.66 -0.53 -8.35
CA TYR A 141 -2.12 0.76 -8.77
C TYR A 141 -0.76 1.09 -8.14
N ALA A 142 -0.56 0.77 -6.86
CA ALA A 142 0.62 1.19 -6.09
C ALA A 142 1.78 0.18 -6.06
N ALA A 143 1.54 -1.11 -6.32
CA ALA A 143 2.60 -2.12 -6.33
C ALA A 143 3.66 -1.95 -7.45
N PRO A 144 3.32 -1.51 -8.68
CA PRO A 144 4.29 -1.40 -9.76
C PRO A 144 5.50 -0.48 -9.53
N PRO A 145 5.36 0.77 -9.04
CA PRO A 145 6.52 1.61 -8.75
C PRO A 145 7.42 0.98 -7.69
N MET A 146 6.85 0.36 -6.65
CA MET A 146 7.63 -0.34 -5.62
C MET A 146 8.43 -1.52 -6.20
N ALA A 147 7.81 -2.34 -7.05
CA ALA A 147 8.48 -3.45 -7.71
C ALA A 147 9.63 -2.98 -8.61
N ARG A 148 9.44 -1.89 -9.37
CA ARG A 148 10.48 -1.33 -10.23
C ARG A 148 11.65 -0.77 -9.46
N LEU A 149 11.39 0.05 -8.44
CA LEU A 149 12.44 0.65 -7.63
C LEU A 149 13.26 -0.42 -6.89
N THR A 150 12.59 -1.45 -6.38
CA THR A 150 13.27 -2.61 -5.75
C THR A 150 14.15 -3.34 -6.76
N ALA A 151 13.62 -3.68 -7.95
CA ALA A 151 14.37 -4.40 -8.97
C ALA A 151 15.59 -3.59 -9.47
N LEU A 152 15.42 -2.29 -9.70
CA LEU A 152 16.48 -1.39 -10.11
C LEU A 152 17.54 -1.23 -9.02
N GLY A 153 17.12 -1.11 -7.75
CA GLY A 153 18.05 -1.03 -6.61
C GLY A 153 18.92 -2.27 -6.49
N LEU A 154 18.35 -3.46 -6.65
CA LEU A 154 19.10 -4.72 -6.62
C LEU A 154 20.03 -4.90 -7.81
N ARG A 155 19.59 -4.50 -9.01
CA ARG A 155 20.38 -4.63 -10.25
C ARG A 155 21.47 -3.58 -10.40
N GLY A 156 21.28 -2.42 -9.78
CA GLY A 156 22.25 -1.33 -9.74
C GLY A 156 23.22 -1.41 -8.56
N ALA A 157 23.10 -2.44 -7.71
CA ALA A 157 24.04 -2.67 -6.62
C ALA A 157 25.44 -3.02 -7.18
N ASP A 158 26.48 -2.53 -6.50
CA ASP A 158 27.87 -2.72 -6.90
C ASP A 158 28.20 -4.21 -7.06
N SER A 159 28.84 -4.57 -8.16
CA SER A 159 29.26 -5.94 -8.46
C SER A 159 30.13 -6.52 -7.34
N GLY A 160 30.94 -5.70 -6.66
CA GLY A 160 31.78 -6.14 -5.55
C GLY A 160 30.97 -6.61 -4.33
N VAL A 161 29.82 -6.00 -4.06
CA VAL A 161 28.90 -6.45 -2.99
C VAL A 161 28.27 -7.78 -3.37
N MET A 162 27.99 -7.96 -4.66
CA MET A 162 27.35 -9.18 -5.15
C MET A 162 28.32 -10.36 -5.22
N GLU A 163 29.58 -10.11 -5.57
CA GLU A 163 30.67 -11.09 -5.51
C GLU A 163 31.01 -11.51 -4.07
N ALA A 164 30.93 -10.60 -3.10
CA ALA A 164 31.13 -10.94 -1.69
C ALA A 164 30.06 -11.89 -1.15
N VAL A 165 28.81 -11.77 -1.61
CA VAL A 165 27.71 -12.65 -1.20
C VAL A 165 27.81 -14.03 -1.86
N THR A 166 28.29 -14.11 -3.11
CA THR A 166 28.45 -15.40 -3.81
C THR A 166 29.72 -16.17 -3.42
N SER A 167 30.67 -15.52 -2.74
CA SER A 167 31.91 -16.13 -2.24
C SER A 167 31.86 -16.61 -0.78
N LEU A 168 30.74 -16.36 -0.08
CA LEU A 168 30.39 -16.97 1.22
C LEU A 168 29.78 -18.35 1.04
#